data_AF-A0A834HDH8-F1
#
_entry.id   AF-A0A834HDH8-F1
#
_cell.length_a   1.000
_cell.length_b   1.000
_cell.length_c   1.000
_cell.angle_alpha   90.00
_cell.angle_beta   90.00
_cell.angle_gamma   90.00
#
_symmetry.space_group_name_H-M   'P 1'
#
loop_
_entity.id
_entity.type
_entity.pdbx_description
1 polymer ?
#
loop_
_entity_poly.entity_id
_entity_poly.type
_entity_poly.pdbx_seq_one_letter_code
_entity_poly.pdbx_strand_id
1 'polypeptide(L)'
;MSQINGSVWIGYDDVKAIRTKVFYAREKRLLGYKVWHASNDDNWVLSKAAQEDEKDPRNKRQQLLVILLPIAATFTLVLVSATWYLRKGARRNKGWMDD
;
A
#
# COMPACT_ATOMS: atom_id res chain seq x y z
N MET A 1 3.52 2.95 -29.42
CA MET A 1 3.04 3.61 -30.67
C MET A 1 4.26 4.23 -31.36
N SER A 2 4.23 4.53 -32.65
CA SER A 2 5.37 5.15 -33.36
C SER A 2 4.97 6.42 -34.10
N GLN A 3 5.85 7.42 -34.12
CA GLN A 3 5.68 8.65 -34.91
C GLN A 3 6.66 8.65 -36.10
N ILE A 4 6.19 9.16 -37.25
CA ILE A 4 7.00 9.34 -38.47
C ILE A 4 7.18 10.84 -38.72
N ASN A 5 8.43 11.28 -38.87
CA ASN A 5 8.76 12.62 -39.36
C ASN A 5 9.82 12.49 -40.48
N GLY A 6 9.41 12.67 -41.74
CA GLY A 6 10.29 12.43 -42.89
C GLY A 6 10.77 10.97 -42.94
N SER A 7 12.09 10.76 -42.88
CA SER A 7 12.74 9.44 -42.85
C SER A 7 13.02 8.91 -41.43
N VAL A 8 12.61 9.62 -40.38
CA VAL A 8 12.88 9.25 -38.99
C VAL A 8 11.69 8.51 -38.38
N TRP A 9 11.98 7.36 -37.77
CA TRP A 9 11.02 6.54 -37.02
C TRP A 9 11.44 6.47 -35.55
N ILE A 10 10.50 6.78 -34.65
CA ILE A 10 10.71 6.69 -33.20
C ILE A 10 9.64 5.79 -32.60
N GLY A 11 10.09 4.67 -32.00
CA GLY A 11 9.25 3.77 -31.23
C GLY A 11 9.32 4.08 -29.74
N TYR A 12 8.17 4.28 -29.11
CA TYR A 12 8.08 4.53 -27.67
C TYR A 12 6.78 3.98 -27.07
N ASP A 13 6.77 3.87 -25.75
CA ASP A 13 5.58 3.52 -24.98
C ASP A 13 4.81 4.79 -24.64
N ASP A 14 3.66 4.97 -25.27
CA ASP A 14 2.71 6.04 -24.92
C ASP A 14 1.78 5.58 -23.79
N VAL A 15 0.86 6.49 -23.39
CA VAL A 15 -0.16 6.22 -22.37
C VAL A 15 -0.93 4.92 -22.65
N LYS A 16 -1.28 4.65 -23.92
CA LYS A 16 -2.03 3.46 -24.29
C LYS A 16 -1.19 2.19 -24.09
N ALA A 17 0.06 2.19 -24.56
CA ALA A 17 0.98 1.07 -24.38
C ALA A 17 1.23 0.78 -22.90
N ILE A 18 1.42 1.82 -22.07
CA ILE A 18 1.60 1.65 -20.63
C ILE A 18 0.39 0.99 -19.98
N ARG A 19 -0.82 1.50 -20.21
CA ARG A 19 -2.06 0.89 -19.67
C ARG A 19 -2.21 -0.56 -20.09
N THR A 20 -1.96 -0.87 -21.38
CA THR A 20 -2.02 -2.26 -21.86
C THR A 20 -1.00 -3.16 -21.16
N LYS A 21 0.24 -2.72 -20.94
CA LYS A 21 1.27 -3.52 -20.26
C LYS A 21 0.98 -3.72 -18.78
N VAL A 22 0.48 -2.69 -18.10
CA VAL A 22 0.07 -2.77 -16.69
C VAL A 22 -1.13 -3.72 -16.53
N PHE A 23 -2.13 -3.59 -17.40
CA PHE A 23 -3.26 -4.51 -17.45
C PHE A 23 -2.81 -5.96 -17.66
N TYR A 24 -1.92 -6.20 -18.62
CA TYR A 24 -1.37 -7.53 -18.88
C TYR A 24 -0.64 -8.10 -17.66
N ALA A 25 0.22 -7.32 -17.00
CA ALA A 25 0.94 -7.77 -15.81
C ALA A 25 -0.02 -8.19 -14.69
N ARG A 26 -1.11 -7.43 -14.49
CA ARG A 26 -2.18 -7.78 -13.54
C ARG A 26 -2.91 -9.05 -13.96
N GLU A 27 -3.35 -9.15 -15.21
CA GLU A 27 -4.10 -10.30 -15.73
C GLU A 27 -3.30 -11.60 -15.56
N LYS A 28 -1.99 -11.54 -15.79
CA LYS A 28 -1.06 -12.65 -15.61
C LYS A 28 -0.57 -12.85 -14.17
N ARG A 29 -1.08 -12.08 -13.21
CA ARG A 29 -0.70 -12.14 -11.79
C ARG A 29 0.82 -12.03 -11.57
N LEU A 30 1.48 -11.19 -12.36
CA LEU A 30 2.88 -10.85 -12.14
C LEU A 30 2.99 -9.97 -10.88
N LEU A 31 4.18 -9.93 -10.28
CA LEU A 31 4.44 -9.15 -9.07
C LEU A 31 4.27 -7.64 -9.28
N GLY A 32 4.54 -7.14 -10.49
CA GLY A 32 4.42 -5.73 -10.82
C GLY A 32 5.12 -5.36 -12.13
N TYR A 33 5.43 -4.08 -12.29
CA TYR A 33 6.11 -3.49 -13.44
C TYR A 33 7.21 -2.53 -12.97
N LYS A 34 8.17 -2.23 -13.85
CA LYS A 34 9.28 -1.29 -13.58
C LYS A 34 9.47 -0.36 -14.78
N VAL A 35 9.79 0.90 -14.50
CA VAL A 35 10.07 1.94 -15.51
C VAL A 35 11.57 2.31 -15.47
N TRP A 36 12.15 2.56 -16.64
CA TRP A 36 13.49 3.10 -16.82
C TRP A 36 13.43 4.29 -17.80
N HIS A 37 13.68 5.53 -17.38
CA HIS A 37 13.71 6.00 -16.00
C HIS A 37 12.70 7.11 -15.77
N ALA A 38 12.27 7.25 -14.51
CA ALA A 38 11.23 8.19 -14.11
C ALA A 38 11.55 9.65 -14.51
N SER A 39 12.83 10.03 -14.60
CA SER A 39 13.25 11.36 -15.07
C SER A 39 12.82 11.69 -16.49
N ASN A 40 12.50 10.68 -17.31
CA ASN A 40 12.13 10.84 -18.71
C ASN A 40 10.60 10.89 -18.89
N ASP A 41 9.84 10.83 -17.79
CA ASP A 41 8.39 10.87 -17.82
C ASP A 41 7.91 12.32 -17.77
N ASP A 42 7.38 12.80 -18.89
CA ASP A 42 6.87 14.16 -19.00
C ASP A 42 5.73 14.38 -18.01
N ASN A 43 5.95 15.25 -17.03
CA ASN A 43 4.99 15.61 -15.98
C ASN A 43 4.27 14.40 -15.31
N TRP A 44 5.00 13.29 -15.18
CA TRP A 44 4.51 12.03 -14.62
C TRP A 44 3.33 11.41 -15.37
N VAL A 45 3.15 11.73 -16.67
CA VAL A 45 2.00 11.27 -17.47
C VAL A 45 1.96 9.75 -17.55
N LEU A 46 3.08 9.09 -17.81
CA LEU A 46 3.14 7.62 -17.92
C LEU A 46 3.00 6.96 -16.55
N SER A 47 3.58 7.55 -15.50
CA SER A 47 3.47 7.06 -14.12
C SER A 47 2.03 7.13 -13.60
N LYS A 48 1.31 8.23 -13.91
CA LYS A 48 -0.12 8.37 -13.59
C LYS A 48 -0.96 7.35 -14.36
N ALA A 49 -0.70 7.18 -15.65
CA ALA A 49 -1.38 6.18 -16.47
C ALA A 49 -1.21 4.77 -15.93
N ALA A 50 -0.02 4.43 -15.41
CA ALA A 50 0.22 3.15 -14.76
C ALA A 50 -0.54 2.98 -13.43
N GLN A 51 -0.72 4.07 -12.67
CA GLN A 51 -1.44 4.04 -11.39
C GLN A 51 -2.97 3.98 -11.54
N GLU A 52 -3.53 4.59 -12.60
CA GLU A 52 -4.99 4.66 -12.82
C GLU A 52 -5.63 3.27 -12.91
N ASP A 53 -4.97 2.32 -13.56
CA ASP A 53 -5.45 0.93 -13.63
C ASP A 53 -5.33 0.22 -12.27
N GLU A 54 -4.42 0.66 -11.38
CA GLU A 54 -4.15 -0.03 -10.12
C GLU A 54 -5.24 0.19 -9.05
N LYS A 55 -6.01 1.28 -9.12
CA LYS A 55 -7.02 1.67 -8.11
C LYS A 55 -8.26 0.75 -8.11
N ASP A 56 -8.09 -0.53 -7.78
CA ASP A 56 -9.20 -1.41 -7.39
C ASP A 56 -9.71 -0.94 -6.01
N PRO A 57 -10.99 -0.52 -5.88
CA PRO A 57 -11.56 -0.10 -4.60
C PRO A 57 -11.49 -1.20 -3.52
N ARG A 58 -11.37 -2.48 -3.91
CA ARG A 58 -11.18 -3.60 -2.98
C ARG A 58 -9.80 -3.57 -2.32
N ASN A 59 -8.75 -3.15 -3.02
CA ASN A 59 -7.39 -3.06 -2.48
C ASN A 59 -7.30 -1.98 -1.39
N LYS A 60 -7.96 -0.83 -1.57
CA LYS A 60 -8.01 0.20 -0.52
C LYS A 60 -8.64 -0.30 0.79
N ARG A 61 -9.76 -1.03 0.70
CA ARG A 61 -10.42 -1.60 1.89
C ARG A 61 -9.52 -2.64 2.57
N GLN A 62 -8.88 -3.53 1.79
CA GLN A 62 -7.93 -4.50 2.33
C GLN A 62 -6.73 -3.82 2.99
N GLN A 63 -6.15 -2.79 2.35
CA GLN A 63 -5.04 -2.01 2.90
C GLN A 63 -5.43 -1.31 4.20
N LEU A 64 -6.64 -0.73 4.28
CA LEU A 64 -7.16 -0.15 5.51
C LEU A 64 -7.31 -1.20 6.62
N LEU A 65 -7.82 -2.39 6.33
CA LEU A 65 -7.94 -3.48 7.31
C LEU A 65 -6.56 -3.94 7.81
N VAL A 66 -5.59 -4.08 6.90
CA VAL A 66 -4.20 -4.48 7.23
C VAL A 66 -3.53 -3.45 8.15
N ILE A 67 -3.84 -2.17 8.02
CA ILE A 67 -3.28 -1.11 8.88
C ILE A 67 -4.05 -0.97 10.20
N LEU A 68 -5.38 -1.05 10.16
CA LEU A 68 -6.24 -0.79 11.33
C LEU A 68 -6.20 -1.94 12.35
N LEU A 69 -6.15 -3.20 11.88
CA LEU A 69 -6.17 -4.38 12.75
C LEU A 69 -4.98 -4.44 13.73
N PRO A 70 -3.71 -4.20 13.32
CA PRO A 70 -2.57 -4.15 14.23
C PRO A 70 -2.71 -3.02 15.26
N ILE A 71 -3.15 -1.84 14.82
CA ILE A 71 -3.33 -0.68 15.71
C ILE A 71 -4.33 -1.04 16.81
N ALA A 72 -5.50 -1.56 16.45
CA ALA A 72 -6.51 -1.98 17.41
C ALA A 72 -5.98 -3.07 18.36
N ALA A 73 -5.24 -4.07 17.86
CA ALA A 73 -4.66 -5.13 18.67
C ALA A 73 -3.62 -4.61 19.68
N THR A 74 -2.79 -3.63 19.28
CA THR A 74 -1.80 -3.04 20.20
C THR A 74 -2.47 -2.24 21.31
N PHE A 75 -3.51 -1.45 21.00
CA PHE A 75 -4.26 -0.72 22.01
C PHE A 75 -4.97 -1.63 23.01
N THR A 76 -5.58 -2.72 22.55
CA THR A 76 -6.24 -3.68 23.45
C THR A 76 -5.25 -4.37 24.37
N LEU A 77 -4.08 -4.78 23.87
CA LEU A 77 -3.00 -5.36 24.69
C LEU A 77 -2.48 -4.39 25.75
N VAL A 78 -2.29 -3.12 25.41
CA VAL A 78 -1.83 -2.10 26.36
C VAL A 78 -2.89 -1.86 27.45
N LEU A 79 -4.16 -1.73 27.09
CA LEU A 79 -5.24 -1.54 28.06
C LEU A 79 -5.41 -2.73 29.01
N VAL A 80 -5.34 -3.96 28.49
CA VAL A 80 -5.42 -5.19 29.30
C VAL A 80 -4.24 -5.27 30.26
N SER A 81 -3.02 -5.00 29.79
CA SER A 81 -1.84 -5.04 30.65
C SER A 81 -1.90 -3.99 31.76
N ALA A 82 -2.25 -2.75 31.45
CA ALA A 82 -2.41 -1.67 32.43
C ALA A 82 -3.45 -2.02 33.50
N THR A 83 -4.61 -2.53 33.08
CA THR A 83 -5.67 -2.97 34.00
C THR A 83 -5.19 -4.08 34.93
N TRP A 84 -4.43 -5.04 34.39
CA TRP A 84 -3.85 -6.13 35.18
C TRP A 84 -2.80 -5.63 36.19
N TYR A 85 -1.90 -4.73 35.77
CA TYR A 85 -0.89 -4.13 36.64
C TYR A 85 -1.52 -3.38 37.82
N LEU A 86 -2.55 -2.56 37.56
CA LEU A 86 -3.27 -1.83 38.60
C LEU A 86 -3.99 -2.78 39.58
N ARG A 87 -4.69 -3.79 39.06
CA ARG A 87 -5.37 -4.80 39.91
C ARG A 87 -4.38 -5.60 40.76
N LYS A 88 -3.22 -5.94 40.21
CA LYS A 88 -2.17 -6.67 40.94
C LYS A 88 -1.62 -5.85 42.11
N GLY A 89 -1.37 -4.55 41.90
CA GLY A 89 -0.96 -3.63 42.96
C GLY A 89 -1.98 -3.51 44.09
N ALA A 90 -3.27 -3.40 43.75
CA ALA A 90 -4.35 -3.31 44.74
C ALA A 90 -4.49 -4.59 45.60
N ARG A 91 -4.36 -5.78 44.99
CA ARG A 91 -4.36 -7.05 45.74
C ARG A 91 -3.19 -7.15 46.71
N ARG A 92 -2.01 -6.69 46.30
CA ARG A 92 -0.82 -6.72 47.15
C ARG A 92 -0.97 -5.81 48.37
N ASN A 93 -1.57 -4.63 48.22
CA ASN A 93 -1.71 -3.67 49.33
C ASN A 93 -2.77 -4.09 50.37
N LYS A 94 -3.80 -4.84 49.96
CA LYS A 94 -4.87 -5.28 50.86
C LYS A 94 -4.43 -6.38 51.84
N GLY A 95 -3.50 -7.24 51.43
CA GLY A 95 -2.98 -8.32 52.28
C GLY A 95 -2.00 -7.90 53.39
N TRP A 96 -1.73 -6.60 53.58
CA TRP A 96 -0.89 -6.07 54.68
C TRP A 96 -1.72 -5.34 55.75
N MET A 97 -3.03 -5.18 55.54
CA MET A 97 -3.93 -4.43 56.43
C MET A 97 -4.79 -5.35 57.30
N ASP A 98 -4.75 -6.66 57.04
CA ASP A 98 -5.58 -7.67 57.70
C ASP A 98 -4.79 -8.49 58.76
N ASP A 99 -3.53 -8.12 59.05
CA ASP A 99 -2.65 -8.70 60.09
C ASP A 99 -2.46 -7.72 61.26
#